data_AF-B8MFW5-F1
#
_entry.id   AF-B8MFW5-F1
#
_cell.length_a   1.000
_cell.length_b   1.000
_cell.length_c   1.000
_cell.angle_alpha   90.00
_cell.angle_beta   90.00
_cell.angle_gamma   90.00
#
_symmetry.space_group_name_H-M   'P 1'
#
loop_
_entity.id
_entity.type
_entity.pdbx_description
1 polymer ?
#
loop_
_entity_poly.entity_id
_entity_poly.type
_entity_poly.pdbx_seq_one_letter_code
_entity_poly.pdbx_strand_id
1 'polypeptide(L)'
;MSQVEESILQAGNTAPSADEIPICILKVAWPLIKDKVQMLYQRLIALLSVLGKGLERLVAQNMAWISIHYKVLVRQQFGALPLRSANNLTTCLTHNVEQALNQGMTASLLTLDVKGAFDAVLPGRLICRLREQGWPTNLVLWIASFATGRSVQIRLDGEIGPSTDIACGLPQGSPVSGILFMLYIASLFRLGNPKNKFGYADDAANLAISTSLATNCEALSDLLQEALNWGAAEGITFAPDKYKLLHFSQ
;
A
#
# COMPACT_ATOMS: atom_id res chain seq x y z
N MET A 1 -16.93 -17.28 12.96
CA MET A 1 -16.16 -16.70 14.09
C MET A 1 -16.36 -17.50 15.37
N SER A 2 -17.60 -17.74 15.85
CA SER A 2 -17.85 -18.69 16.95
C SER A 2 -17.43 -20.11 16.60
N GLN A 3 -17.79 -20.61 15.41
CA GLN A 3 -17.53 -22.00 15.00
C GLN A 3 -16.05 -22.41 14.93
N VAL A 4 -15.12 -21.52 14.56
CA VAL A 4 -13.68 -21.84 14.49
C VAL A 4 -13.06 -21.86 15.89
N GLU A 5 -13.41 -20.89 16.72
CA GLU A 5 -12.99 -20.82 18.12
C GLU A 5 -13.58 -21.98 18.94
N GLU A 6 -14.84 -22.32 18.67
CA GLU A 6 -15.57 -23.43 19.27
C GLU A 6 -14.99 -24.78 18.81
N SER A 7 -14.59 -24.93 17.54
CA SER A 7 -13.90 -26.13 17.04
C SER A 7 -12.51 -26.33 17.64
N ILE A 8 -11.74 -25.24 17.84
CA ILE A 8 -10.41 -25.30 18.45
C ILE A 8 -10.49 -25.55 19.97
N LEU A 9 -11.46 -24.95 20.66
CA LEU A 9 -11.66 -25.12 22.10
C LEU A 9 -12.32 -26.47 22.46
N GLN A 10 -13.20 -27.00 21.61
CA GLN A 10 -13.87 -28.29 21.80
C GLN A 10 -13.08 -29.50 21.28
N ALA A 11 -12.00 -29.30 20.51
CA ALA A 11 -11.11 -30.39 20.12
C ALA A 11 -10.52 -31.08 21.37
N GLY A 12 -10.83 -32.36 21.55
CA GLY A 12 -10.25 -33.20 22.61
C GLY A 12 -8.75 -33.42 22.40
N ASN A 13 -8.03 -33.83 23.45
CA ASN A 13 -6.60 -34.14 23.39
C ASN A 13 -6.36 -35.28 22.37
N THR A 14 -6.10 -34.89 21.13
CA THR A 14 -5.68 -35.79 20.04
C THR A 14 -4.17 -35.69 19.89
N ALA A 15 -3.56 -36.76 19.38
CA ALA A 15 -2.13 -36.81 19.12
C ALA A 15 -1.71 -35.66 18.20
N PRO A 16 -0.53 -35.04 18.43
CA PRO A 16 -0.10 -33.88 17.65
C PRO A 16 -0.01 -34.24 16.16
N SER A 17 -0.35 -33.28 15.29
CA SER A 17 -0.20 -33.40 13.84
C SER A 17 1.29 -33.32 13.42
N ALA A 18 1.56 -33.22 12.12
CA ALA A 18 2.91 -33.18 11.55
C ALA A 18 3.84 -32.07 12.10
N ASP A 19 3.29 -31.09 12.83
CA ASP A 19 4.04 -29.99 13.43
C ASP A 19 4.42 -30.23 14.91
N GLU A 20 4.11 -31.40 15.47
CA GLU A 20 4.40 -31.82 16.87
C GLU A 20 3.81 -30.92 17.98
N ILE A 21 2.99 -29.92 17.66
CA ILE A 21 2.37 -29.02 18.66
C ILE A 21 1.12 -29.67 19.28
N PRO A 22 1.09 -29.94 20.59
CA PRO A 22 -0.09 -30.46 21.26
C PRO A 22 -1.22 -29.43 21.32
N ILE A 23 -2.48 -29.89 21.20
CA ILE A 23 -3.68 -29.04 21.26
C ILE A 23 -3.76 -28.20 22.54
N CYS A 24 -3.21 -28.69 23.66
CA CYS A 24 -3.14 -27.93 24.91
C CYS A 24 -2.24 -26.68 24.81
N ILE A 25 -1.14 -26.75 24.05
CA ILE A 25 -0.28 -25.59 23.76
C ILE A 25 -1.01 -24.63 22.82
N LEU A 26 -1.71 -25.16 21.81
CA LEU A 26 -2.50 -24.35 20.90
C LEU A 26 -3.60 -23.57 21.64
N LYS A 27 -4.31 -24.17 22.59
CA LYS A 27 -5.34 -23.51 23.42
C LYS A 27 -4.78 -22.40 24.32
N VAL A 28 -3.56 -22.58 24.83
CA VAL A 28 -2.88 -21.56 25.65
C VAL A 28 -2.30 -20.44 24.79
N ALA A 29 -1.79 -20.77 23.60
CA ALA A 29 -1.23 -19.81 22.66
C ALA A 29 -2.31 -19.05 21.87
N TRP A 30 -3.50 -19.62 21.69
CA TRP A 30 -4.59 -19.06 20.87
C TRP A 30 -4.94 -17.62 21.23
N PRO A 31 -5.16 -17.24 22.51
CA PRO A 31 -5.43 -15.84 22.87
C PRO A 31 -4.27 -14.88 22.52
N LEU A 32 -3.03 -15.39 22.43
CA LEU A 32 -1.83 -14.60 22.13
C LEU A 32 -1.56 -14.48 20.63
N ILE A 33 -2.03 -15.44 19.83
CA ILE A 33 -1.81 -15.49 18.37
C ILE A 33 -3.07 -15.17 17.56
N LYS A 34 -4.28 -15.22 18.15
CA LYS A 34 -5.57 -15.03 17.47
C LYS A 34 -5.60 -13.74 16.69
N ASP A 35 -5.17 -12.63 17.28
CA ASP A 35 -5.17 -11.33 16.59
C ASP A 35 -4.18 -11.28 15.42
N LYS A 36 -3.01 -11.94 15.55
CA LYS A 36 -2.01 -12.04 14.47
C LYS A 36 -2.48 -12.96 13.35
N VAL A 37 -3.08 -14.09 13.69
CA VAL A 37 -3.67 -15.03 12.73
C VAL A 37 -4.86 -14.37 12.02
N GLN A 38 -5.72 -13.66 12.75
CA GLN A 38 -6.85 -12.93 12.20
C GLN A 38 -6.40 -11.78 11.27
N MET A 39 -5.32 -11.08 11.60
CA MET A 39 -4.68 -10.10 10.71
C MET A 39 -4.13 -10.75 9.43
N LEU A 40 -3.56 -11.96 9.52
CA LEU A 40 -3.08 -12.71 8.36
C LEU A 40 -4.22 -13.21 7.46
N TYR A 41 -5.36 -13.62 8.04
CA TYR A 41 -6.55 -14.09 7.32
C TYR A 41 -7.46 -12.97 6.81
N GLN A 42 -7.30 -11.72 7.27
CA GLN A 42 -8.06 -10.57 6.78
C GLN A 42 -7.62 -10.09 5.40
N ARG A 43 -6.43 -10.47 4.92
CA ARG A 43 -5.93 -10.11 3.59
C ARG A 43 -6.29 -11.17 2.55
N LEU A 44 -7.20 -10.83 1.65
CA LEU A 44 -7.60 -11.69 0.54
C LEU A 44 -6.50 -11.71 -0.54
N ILE A 45 -5.83 -12.85 -0.70
CA ILE A 45 -4.83 -13.05 -1.76
C ILE A 45 -5.51 -13.70 -2.98
N ALA A 46 -5.41 -13.04 -4.14
CA ALA A 46 -5.86 -13.61 -5.40
C ALA A 46 -4.86 -14.66 -5.92
N LEU A 47 -5.32 -15.90 -6.07
CA LEU A 47 -4.56 -16.99 -6.66
C LEU A 47 -4.74 -17.02 -8.18
N LEU A 48 -3.82 -16.38 -8.91
CA LEU A 48 -3.74 -16.51 -10.37
C LEU A 48 -3.01 -17.79 -10.81
N SER A 49 -3.34 -18.26 -12.03
CA SER A 49 -2.58 -19.29 -12.73
C SER A 49 -1.14 -18.85 -12.99
N VAL A 50 -0.22 -19.80 -13.09
CA VAL A 50 1.22 -19.52 -13.28
C VAL A 50 1.48 -18.73 -14.56
N LEU A 51 0.80 -19.06 -15.66
CA LEU A 51 0.90 -18.34 -16.93
C LEU A 51 0.36 -16.91 -16.81
N GLY A 52 -0.76 -16.70 -16.12
CA GLY A 52 -1.31 -15.38 -15.85
C GLY A 52 -0.36 -14.51 -15.03
N LYS A 53 0.24 -15.06 -13.97
CA LYS A 53 1.28 -14.37 -13.19
C LYS A 53 2.49 -13.99 -14.04
N GLY A 54 2.89 -14.85 -14.98
CA GLY A 54 3.99 -14.56 -15.91
C GLY A 54 3.70 -13.35 -16.79
N LEU A 55 2.52 -13.33 -17.42
CA LEU A 55 2.09 -12.21 -18.27
C LEU A 55 1.94 -10.91 -17.47
N GLU A 56 1.26 -10.96 -16.32
CA GLU A 56 1.10 -9.78 -15.45
C GLU A 56 2.45 -9.23 -14.99
N ARG A 57 3.42 -10.10 -14.69
CA ARG A 57 4.76 -9.67 -14.32
C ARG A 57 5.48 -8.96 -15.46
N LEU A 58 5.36 -9.45 -16.69
CA LEU A 58 5.94 -8.81 -17.87
C LEU A 58 5.31 -7.43 -18.09
N VAL A 59 3.98 -7.34 -18.02
CA VAL A 59 3.26 -6.06 -18.14
C VAL A 59 3.69 -5.10 -17.04
N ALA A 60 3.75 -5.56 -15.78
CA ALA A 60 4.17 -4.75 -14.65
C ALA A 60 5.59 -4.20 -14.81
N GLN A 61 6.53 -5.03 -15.28
CA GLN A 61 7.91 -4.63 -15.54
C GLN A 61 7.99 -3.56 -16.64
N ASN A 62 7.28 -3.75 -17.75
CA ASN A 62 7.24 -2.78 -18.84
C ASN A 62 6.61 -1.45 -18.39
N MET A 63 5.48 -1.52 -17.67
CA MET A 63 4.84 -0.32 -17.11
C MET A 63 5.77 0.40 -16.13
N ALA A 64 6.46 -0.31 -15.25
CA ALA A 64 7.40 0.28 -14.33
C ALA A 64 8.56 0.99 -15.05
N TRP A 65 9.11 0.37 -16.11
CA TRP A 65 10.16 0.97 -16.93
C TRP A 65 9.67 2.25 -17.64
N ILE A 66 8.52 2.21 -18.30
CA ILE A 66 7.89 3.38 -18.96
C ILE A 66 7.65 4.48 -17.93
N SER A 67 7.15 4.13 -16.75
CA SER A 67 6.83 5.09 -15.68
C SER A 67 8.06 5.86 -15.20
N ILE A 68 9.21 5.19 -15.14
CA ILE A 68 10.49 5.79 -14.78
C ILE A 68 11.05 6.62 -15.95
N HIS A 69 11.05 6.06 -17.15
CA HIS A 69 11.67 6.67 -18.34
C HIS A 69 10.97 7.98 -18.73
N TYR A 70 9.64 7.98 -18.77
CA TYR A 70 8.82 9.14 -19.12
C TYR A 70 8.45 10.01 -17.90
N LYS A 71 8.99 9.72 -16.71
CA LYS A 71 8.72 10.46 -15.46
C LYS A 71 7.23 10.57 -15.12
N VAL A 72 6.46 9.52 -15.43
CA VAL A 72 5.05 9.39 -15.02
C VAL A 72 4.95 9.26 -13.50
N LEU A 73 5.96 8.68 -12.86
CA LEU A 73 6.10 8.66 -11.40
C LEU A 73 7.17 9.65 -10.96
N VAL A 74 6.95 10.29 -9.81
CA VAL A 74 7.92 11.22 -9.22
C VAL A 74 9.21 10.46 -8.86
N ARG A 75 10.36 11.13 -8.92
CA ARG A 75 11.67 10.50 -8.62
C ARG A 75 11.74 9.94 -7.20
N GLN A 76 11.05 10.58 -6.26
CA GLN A 76 11.02 10.24 -4.84
C GLN A 76 9.94 9.21 -4.46
N GLN A 77 9.22 8.66 -5.44
CA GLN A 77 8.27 7.55 -5.23
C GLN A 77 8.96 6.20 -5.49
N PHE A 78 9.09 5.40 -4.44
CA PHE A 78 9.76 4.09 -4.41
C PHE A 78 8.72 3.01 -4.06
N GLY A 79 9.17 1.75 -4.03
CA GLY A 79 8.30 0.57 -3.89
C GLY A 79 7.87 0.04 -5.26
N ALA A 80 7.75 -1.28 -5.42
CA ALA A 80 7.32 -1.97 -6.65
C ALA A 80 7.94 -1.52 -8.00
N LEU A 81 9.04 -0.76 -7.98
CA LEU A 81 9.77 -0.24 -9.14
C LEU A 81 11.18 -0.86 -9.19
N PRO A 82 11.70 -1.16 -10.39
CA PRO A 82 13.06 -1.66 -10.53
C PRO A 82 14.07 -0.61 -10.05
N LEU A 83 15.15 -1.09 -9.39
CA LEU A 83 16.30 -0.30 -8.94
C LEU A 83 15.98 0.80 -7.90
N ARG A 84 14.82 0.71 -7.23
CA ARG A 84 14.37 1.64 -6.19
C ARG A 84 14.13 0.90 -4.87
N SER A 85 15.15 0.83 -4.02
CA SER A 85 15.08 0.21 -2.69
C SER A 85 14.69 1.20 -1.59
N ALA A 86 14.25 0.69 -0.44
CA ALA A 86 14.01 1.51 0.76
C ALA A 86 15.28 2.27 1.17
N ASN A 87 16.45 1.64 1.10
CA ASN A 87 17.73 2.28 1.43
C ASN A 87 18.01 3.52 0.57
N ASN A 88 17.69 3.47 -0.72
CA ASN A 88 17.87 4.61 -1.62
C ASN A 88 16.94 5.77 -1.22
N LEU A 89 15.70 5.47 -0.81
CA LEU A 89 14.76 6.49 -0.33
C LEU A 89 15.25 7.14 0.96
N THR A 90 15.66 6.32 1.95
CA THR A 90 16.22 6.80 3.21
C THR A 90 17.46 7.63 2.98
N THR A 91 18.36 7.22 2.08
CA THR A 91 19.56 7.99 1.74
C THR A 91 19.21 9.36 1.16
N CYS A 92 18.23 9.43 0.25
CA CYS A 92 17.75 10.71 -0.30
C CYS A 92 17.17 11.62 0.79
N LEU A 93 16.37 11.04 1.71
CA LEU A 93 15.76 11.76 2.80
C LEU A 93 16.82 12.29 3.78
N THR A 94 17.74 11.44 4.22
CA THR A 94 18.85 11.80 5.11
C THR A 94 19.71 12.89 4.50
N HIS A 95 20.04 12.78 3.21
CA HIS A 95 20.81 13.82 2.51
C HIS A 95 20.11 15.19 2.57
N ASN A 96 18.80 15.25 2.32
CA ASN A 96 18.04 16.50 2.40
C ASN A 96 18.00 17.07 3.82
N VAL A 97 17.86 16.19 4.83
CA VAL A 97 17.84 16.60 6.25
C VAL A 97 19.22 17.11 6.68
N GLU A 98 20.29 16.38 6.38
CA GLU A 98 21.67 16.81 6.68
C GLU A 98 22.02 18.12 5.99
N GLN A 99 21.61 18.30 4.74
CA GLN A 99 21.81 19.55 4.02
C GLN A 99 21.10 20.73 4.70
N ALA A 100 19.87 20.52 5.18
CA ALA A 100 19.12 21.54 5.92
C ALA A 100 19.81 21.90 7.24
N LEU A 101 20.24 20.89 8.01
CA LEU A 101 20.95 21.09 9.28
C LEU A 101 22.28 21.83 9.08
N ASN A 102 23.03 21.48 8.03
CA ASN A 102 24.27 22.18 7.68
C ASN A 102 24.07 23.65 7.30
N GLN A 103 22.86 24.03 6.89
CA GLN A 103 22.48 25.42 6.60
C GLN A 103 21.93 26.16 7.84
N GLY A 104 21.97 25.54 9.02
CA GLY A 104 21.38 26.10 10.25
C GLY A 104 19.85 26.12 10.22
N MET A 105 19.22 25.34 9.33
CA MET A 105 17.77 25.18 9.27
C MET A 105 17.31 23.97 10.07
N THR A 106 16.03 23.93 10.37
CA THR A 106 15.35 22.79 10.99
C THR A 106 14.54 22.03 9.95
N ALA A 107 14.52 20.71 10.06
CA ALA A 107 13.72 19.85 9.18
C ALA A 107 12.64 19.12 9.99
N SER A 108 11.48 18.89 9.39
CA SER A 108 10.40 18.12 10.01
C SER A 108 9.73 17.23 8.97
N LEU A 109 9.47 15.98 9.33
CA LEU A 109 8.92 14.96 8.45
C LEU A 109 7.59 14.48 9.01
N LEU A 110 6.53 14.58 8.22
CA LEU A 110 5.24 13.96 8.52
C LEU A 110 5.05 12.74 7.63
N THR A 111 4.85 11.57 8.23
CA THR A 111 4.56 10.32 7.53
C THR A 111 3.06 10.02 7.56
N LEU A 112 2.53 9.48 6.45
CA LEU A 112 1.14 9.16 6.19
C LEU A 112 1.04 7.71 5.70
N ASP A 113 0.09 6.95 6.22
CA ASP A 113 -0.22 5.58 5.81
C ASP A 113 -1.59 5.56 5.12
N VAL A 114 -1.67 4.97 3.92
CA VAL A 114 -2.94 4.79 3.20
C VAL A 114 -3.70 3.62 3.81
N LYS A 115 -4.90 3.90 4.33
CA LYS A 115 -5.77 2.89 4.94
C LYS A 115 -6.33 1.97 3.85
N GLY A 116 -6.11 0.67 3.99
CA GLY A 116 -6.65 -0.32 3.06
C GLY A 116 -6.06 -0.19 1.65
N ALA A 117 -4.73 -0.08 1.56
CA ALA A 117 -4.01 -0.08 0.29
C ALA A 117 -4.44 -1.26 -0.59
N PHE A 118 -4.47 -1.04 -1.91
CA PHE A 118 -5.12 -1.90 -2.92
C PHE A 118 -6.64 -1.96 -2.84
N ASP A 119 -7.25 -2.21 -1.68
CA ASP A 119 -8.70 -2.36 -1.53
C ASP A 119 -9.49 -1.06 -1.78
N ALA A 120 -8.87 0.08 -1.47
CA ALA A 120 -9.45 1.40 -1.68
C ALA A 120 -9.48 1.86 -3.14
N VAL A 121 -8.82 1.15 -4.07
CA VAL A 121 -8.71 1.59 -5.47
C VAL A 121 -10.05 1.49 -6.18
N LEU A 122 -10.54 2.61 -6.71
CA LEU A 122 -11.76 2.63 -7.51
C LEU A 122 -11.41 2.38 -8.99
N PRO A 123 -11.94 1.30 -9.63
CA PRO A 123 -11.58 0.96 -11.01
C PRO A 123 -11.83 2.09 -12.01
N GLY A 124 -12.96 2.80 -11.89
CA GLY A 124 -13.29 3.94 -12.75
C GLY A 124 -12.27 5.08 -12.63
N ARG A 125 -11.84 5.41 -11.40
CA ARG A 125 -10.81 6.43 -11.16
C ARG A 125 -9.46 5.98 -11.71
N LEU A 126 -9.07 4.72 -11.49
CA LEU A 126 -7.82 4.15 -12.02
C LEU A 126 -7.77 4.27 -13.54
N ILE A 127 -8.85 3.91 -14.23
CA ILE A 127 -8.94 4.00 -15.70
C ILE A 127 -8.81 5.46 -16.16
N CYS A 128 -9.49 6.41 -15.52
CA CYS A 128 -9.34 7.83 -15.84
C CYS A 128 -7.90 8.31 -15.63
N ARG A 129 -7.27 7.95 -14.50
CA ARG A 129 -5.87 8.30 -14.19
C ARG A 129 -4.91 7.78 -15.24
N LEU A 130 -5.09 6.53 -15.70
CA LEU A 130 -4.24 5.97 -16.75
C LEU A 130 -4.43 6.67 -18.10
N ARG A 131 -5.65 7.09 -18.44
CA ARG A 131 -5.90 7.88 -19.66
C ARG A 131 -5.24 9.26 -19.59
N GLU A 132 -5.38 9.95 -18.46
CA GLU A 132 -4.74 11.25 -18.21
C GLU A 132 -3.20 11.19 -18.25
N GLN A 133 -2.63 10.06 -17.83
CA GLN A 133 -1.19 9.79 -17.92
C GLN A 133 -0.72 9.43 -19.33
N GLY A 134 -1.64 9.25 -20.30
CA GLY A 134 -1.30 8.96 -21.70
C GLY A 134 -1.01 7.48 -21.99
N TRP A 135 -1.48 6.54 -21.17
CA TRP A 135 -1.27 5.12 -21.42
C TRP A 135 -2.03 4.63 -22.67
N PRO A 136 -1.49 3.67 -23.45
CA PRO A 136 -2.15 3.13 -24.63
C PRO A 136 -3.54 2.57 -24.35
N THR A 137 -4.51 2.85 -25.22
CA THR A 137 -5.93 2.48 -25.03
C THR A 137 -6.12 0.98 -24.83
N ASN A 138 -5.40 0.14 -25.57
CA ASN A 138 -5.45 -1.32 -25.43
C ASN A 138 -5.00 -1.79 -24.04
N LEU A 139 -3.95 -1.17 -23.49
CA LEU A 139 -3.48 -1.46 -22.14
C LEU A 139 -4.51 -1.01 -21.09
N VAL A 140 -5.08 0.17 -21.27
CA VAL A 140 -6.13 0.69 -20.38
C VAL A 140 -7.37 -0.21 -20.38
N LEU A 141 -7.79 -0.72 -21.55
CA LEU A 141 -8.91 -1.66 -21.66
C LEU A 141 -8.59 -3.01 -21.01
N TRP A 142 -7.36 -3.52 -21.16
CA TRP A 142 -6.92 -4.72 -20.46
C TRP A 142 -6.94 -4.53 -18.93
N ILE A 143 -6.44 -3.40 -18.43
CA ILE A 143 -6.51 -3.04 -17.00
C ILE A 143 -7.96 -2.89 -16.53
N ALA A 144 -8.84 -2.30 -17.35
CA ALA A 144 -10.25 -2.19 -17.04
C ALA A 144 -10.91 -3.57 -16.88
N SER A 145 -10.60 -4.51 -17.79
CA SER A 145 -11.09 -5.89 -17.69
C SER A 145 -10.55 -6.63 -16.47
N PHE A 146 -9.32 -6.30 -16.04
CA PHE A 146 -8.70 -6.85 -14.84
C PHE A 146 -9.31 -6.29 -13.55
N ALA A 147 -9.70 -5.00 -13.53
CA ALA A 147 -10.16 -4.31 -12.33
C ALA A 147 -11.69 -4.34 -12.13
N THR A 148 -12.48 -4.73 -13.13
CA THR A 148 -13.95 -4.70 -13.09
C THR A 148 -14.57 -6.09 -13.21
N GLY A 149 -15.84 -6.25 -12.80
CA GLY A 149 -16.57 -7.53 -12.93
C GLY A 149 -15.98 -8.66 -12.08
N ARG A 150 -15.36 -8.31 -10.95
CA ARG A 150 -14.71 -9.27 -10.06
C ARG A 150 -15.69 -9.80 -9.03
N SER A 151 -15.53 -11.07 -8.67
CA SER A 151 -16.16 -11.68 -7.51
C SER A 151 -15.13 -12.39 -6.65
N VAL A 152 -15.45 -12.57 -5.37
CA VAL A 152 -14.64 -13.35 -4.43
C VAL A 152 -15.48 -14.45 -3.81
N GLN A 153 -14.79 -15.56 -3.54
CA GLN A 153 -15.29 -16.67 -2.77
C GLN A 153 -14.25 -17.00 -1.71
N ILE A 154 -14.72 -17.29 -0.50
CA ILE A 154 -13.85 -17.71 0.60
C ILE A 154 -13.85 -19.23 0.62
N ARG A 155 -12.67 -19.85 0.61
CA ARG A 155 -12.51 -21.29 0.82
C ARG A 155 -11.94 -21.53 2.21
N LEU A 156 -12.64 -22.27 3.06
CA LEU A 156 -12.21 -22.63 4.41
C LEU A 156 -12.41 -24.14 4.61
N ASP A 157 -11.36 -24.85 5.02
CA ASP A 157 -11.37 -26.30 5.23
C ASP A 157 -11.92 -27.14 4.05
N GLY A 158 -11.66 -26.67 2.82
CA GLY A 158 -12.10 -27.34 1.59
C GLY A 158 -13.52 -26.97 1.13
N GLU A 159 -14.30 -26.32 1.99
CA GLU A 159 -15.62 -25.79 1.64
C GLU A 159 -15.50 -24.43 0.97
N ILE A 160 -16.30 -24.20 -0.07
CA ILE A 160 -16.35 -22.94 -0.81
C ILE A 160 -17.62 -22.20 -0.41
N GLY A 161 -17.43 -21.01 0.17
CA GLY A 161 -18.50 -20.10 0.54
C GLY A 161 -19.16 -19.42 -0.67
N PRO A 162 -20.23 -18.65 -0.43
CA PRO A 162 -20.96 -17.95 -1.49
C PRO A 162 -20.09 -16.93 -2.24
N SER A 163 -20.39 -16.76 -3.53
CA SER A 163 -19.76 -15.72 -4.36
C SER A 163 -20.29 -14.34 -3.97
N THR A 164 -19.38 -13.39 -3.75
CA THR A 164 -19.72 -11.98 -3.50
C THR A 164 -19.05 -11.12 -4.55
N ASP A 165 -19.82 -10.26 -5.21
CA ASP A 165 -19.27 -9.33 -6.19
C ASP A 165 -18.50 -8.20 -5.51
N ILE A 166 -17.38 -7.83 -6.11
CA ILE A 166 -16.50 -6.76 -5.64
C ILE A 166 -16.51 -5.62 -6.64
N ALA A 167 -16.89 -4.44 -6.16
CA ALA A 167 -16.91 -3.22 -6.96
C ALA A 167 -15.59 -2.40 -6.90
N CYS A 168 -14.74 -2.64 -5.90
CA CYS A 168 -13.51 -1.88 -5.69
C CYS A 168 -12.32 -2.75 -5.31
N GLY A 169 -11.14 -2.20 -5.55
CA GLY A 169 -9.89 -2.77 -5.11
C GLY A 169 -9.13 -3.55 -6.17
N LEU A 170 -7.81 -3.61 -5.99
CA LEU A 170 -6.90 -4.39 -6.81
C LEU A 170 -6.63 -5.75 -6.15
N PRO A 171 -6.49 -6.85 -6.91
CA PRO A 171 -6.27 -8.16 -6.32
C PRO A 171 -4.90 -8.20 -5.66
N GLN A 172 -4.87 -8.45 -4.35
CA GLN A 172 -3.61 -8.61 -3.63
C GLN A 172 -2.92 -9.91 -4.05
N GLY A 173 -1.62 -9.86 -4.37
CA GLY A 173 -0.87 -11.01 -4.91
C GLY A 173 -0.80 -11.09 -6.44
N SER A 174 -1.50 -10.22 -7.15
CA SER A 174 -1.24 -9.98 -8.58
C SER A 174 0.03 -9.14 -8.77
N PRO A 175 0.96 -9.56 -9.66
CA PRO A 175 2.15 -8.77 -9.98
C PRO A 175 1.85 -7.36 -10.53
N VAL A 176 0.73 -7.15 -11.22
CA VAL A 176 0.41 -5.85 -11.82
C VAL A 176 -0.22 -4.88 -10.82
N SER A 177 -0.87 -5.37 -9.76
CA SER A 177 -1.51 -4.52 -8.74
C SER A 177 -0.56 -3.50 -8.13
N GLY A 178 0.70 -3.86 -7.88
CA GLY A 178 1.71 -2.96 -7.29
C GLY A 178 1.95 -1.70 -8.12
N ILE A 179 2.19 -1.85 -9.43
CA ILE A 179 2.41 -0.70 -10.33
C ILE A 179 1.14 0.12 -10.53
N LEU A 180 -0.03 -0.54 -10.61
CA LEU A 180 -1.31 0.15 -10.77
C LEU A 180 -1.63 1.02 -9.55
N PHE A 181 -1.38 0.53 -8.34
CA PHE A 181 -1.56 1.31 -7.13
C PHE A 181 -0.63 2.52 -7.09
N MET A 182 0.65 2.37 -7.46
CA MET A 182 1.56 3.51 -7.54
C MET A 182 1.13 4.57 -8.55
N LEU A 183 0.65 4.13 -9.72
CA LEU A 183 0.13 5.03 -10.75
C LEU A 183 -1.16 5.73 -10.30
N TYR A 184 -1.98 5.05 -9.49
CA TYR A 184 -3.18 5.61 -8.89
C TYR A 184 -2.85 6.77 -7.94
N ILE A 185 -1.91 6.57 -7.02
CA ILE A 185 -1.53 7.59 -6.03
C ILE A 185 -0.49 8.60 -6.56
N ALA A 186 -0.06 8.48 -7.83
CA ALA A 186 1.02 9.29 -8.39
C ALA A 186 0.76 10.81 -8.34
N SER A 187 -0.51 11.25 -8.36
CA SER A 187 -0.86 12.67 -8.22
C SER A 187 -0.66 13.21 -6.81
N LEU A 188 -0.74 12.39 -5.76
CA LEU A 188 -0.48 12.79 -4.38
C LEU A 188 0.93 13.39 -4.22
N PHE A 189 1.91 12.75 -4.86
CA PHE A 189 3.32 13.17 -4.86
C PHE A 189 3.59 14.39 -5.76
N ARG A 190 2.59 14.84 -6.54
CA ARG A 190 2.68 16.06 -7.34
C ARG A 190 2.06 17.28 -6.65
N LEU A 191 1.26 17.09 -5.60
CA LEU A 191 0.72 18.21 -4.82
C LEU A 191 1.88 18.93 -4.10
N GLY A 192 1.78 20.25 -3.95
CA GLY A 192 2.86 21.07 -3.37
C GLY A 192 4.18 20.93 -4.13
N ASN A 193 5.30 20.83 -3.40
CA ASN A 193 6.63 20.65 -3.98
C ASN A 193 7.02 19.16 -4.04
N PRO A 194 7.15 18.55 -5.24
CA PRO A 194 7.49 17.12 -5.37
C PRO A 194 8.88 16.74 -4.85
N LYS A 195 9.78 17.71 -4.60
CA LYS A 195 11.11 17.45 -4.02
C LYS A 195 11.09 17.19 -2.51
N ASN A 196 9.95 17.48 -1.88
CA ASN A 196 9.75 17.35 -0.46
C ASN A 196 8.84 16.17 -0.13
N LYS A 197 8.56 15.29 -1.11
CA LYS A 197 7.59 14.21 -0.97
C LYS A 197 8.22 12.88 -1.27
N PHE A 198 8.22 12.02 -0.27
CA PHE A 198 8.83 10.71 -0.32
C PHE A 198 7.74 9.66 -0.27
N GLY A 199 7.80 8.65 -1.12
CA GLY A 199 6.83 7.56 -1.12
C GLY A 199 7.52 6.22 -1.14
N TYR A 200 6.99 5.24 -0.42
CA TYR A 200 7.38 3.84 -0.54
C TYR A 200 6.12 2.97 -0.55
N ALA A 201 5.75 2.43 -1.71
CA ALA A 201 4.50 1.70 -1.88
C ALA A 201 3.27 2.51 -1.38
N ASP A 202 2.67 2.13 -0.26
CA ASP A 202 1.53 2.78 0.41
C ASP A 202 1.91 3.81 1.47
N ASP A 203 3.18 3.89 1.86
CA ASP A 203 3.69 4.93 2.75
C ASP A 203 3.98 6.21 1.96
N ALA A 204 3.54 7.35 2.48
CA ALA A 204 3.88 8.67 2.00
C ALA A 204 4.51 9.51 3.11
N ALA A 205 5.41 10.43 2.78
CA ALA A 205 6.02 11.33 3.73
C ALA A 205 6.26 12.71 3.11
N ASN A 206 5.96 13.75 3.88
CA ASN A 206 6.13 15.15 3.52
C ASN A 206 7.23 15.76 4.40
N LEU A 207 8.22 16.39 3.78
CA LEU A 207 9.35 17.05 4.43
C LEU A 207 9.16 18.57 4.36
N ALA A 208 9.18 19.24 5.52
CA ALA A 208 9.27 20.69 5.61
C ALA A 208 10.64 21.08 6.15
N ILE A 209 11.25 22.10 5.53
CA ILE A 209 12.54 22.66 5.93
C ILE A 209 12.37 24.16 6.03
N SER A 210 12.70 24.73 7.18
CA SER A 210 12.66 26.16 7.43
C SER A 210 13.51 26.53 8.65
N THR A 211 13.56 27.81 8.98
CA THR A 211 14.31 28.32 10.14
C THR A 211 13.63 28.03 11.48
N SER A 212 12.39 27.51 11.52
CA SER A 212 11.70 27.20 12.77
C SER A 212 10.82 25.96 12.69
N LEU A 213 10.70 25.24 13.81
CA LEU A 213 9.80 24.08 13.92
C LEU A 213 8.33 24.49 13.76
N ALA A 214 7.94 25.67 14.24
CA ALA A 214 6.57 26.16 14.11
C ALA A 214 6.17 26.35 12.64
N THR A 215 7.01 27.01 11.86
CA THR A 215 6.78 27.19 10.41
C THR A 215 6.75 25.85 9.67
N ASN A 216 7.57 24.87 10.09
CA ASN A 216 7.50 23.53 9.54
C ASN A 216 6.18 22.84 9.86
N CYS A 217 5.67 22.96 11.10
CA CYS A 217 4.39 22.38 11.49
C CYS A 217 3.21 22.99 10.73
N GLU A 218 3.22 24.31 10.51
CA GLU A 218 2.21 25.00 9.69
C GLU A 218 2.24 24.49 8.25
N ALA A 219 3.42 24.46 7.62
CA ALA A 219 3.57 23.95 6.26
C ALA A 219 3.16 22.48 6.12
N LEU A 220 3.49 21.64 7.10
CA LEU A 220 3.07 20.23 7.11
C LEU A 220 1.56 20.06 7.34
N SER A 221 0.94 20.96 8.11
CA SER A 221 -0.51 20.96 8.33
C SER A 221 -1.26 21.31 7.04
N ASP A 222 -0.78 22.32 6.30
CA ASP A 222 -1.34 22.69 4.99
C ASP A 222 -1.21 21.54 3.99
N LEU A 223 -0.02 20.93 3.89
CA LEU A 223 0.24 19.78 3.02
C LEU A 223 -0.61 18.56 3.41
N LEU A 224 -0.84 18.35 4.71
CA LEU A 224 -1.75 17.30 5.19
C LEU A 224 -3.18 17.59 4.74
N GLN A 225 -3.67 18.82 4.89
CA GLN A 225 -5.02 19.18 4.47
C GLN A 225 -5.21 19.03 2.96
N GLU A 226 -4.23 19.41 2.15
CA GLU A 226 -4.22 19.16 0.71
C GLU A 226 -4.30 17.66 0.40
N ALA A 227 -3.49 16.84 1.08
CA ALA A 227 -3.50 15.39 0.91
C ALA A 227 -4.86 14.78 1.30
N LEU A 228 -5.47 15.22 2.40
CA LEU A 228 -6.79 14.76 2.85
C LEU A 228 -7.88 15.14 1.85
N ASN A 229 -7.88 16.38 1.34
CA ASN A 229 -8.83 16.84 0.33
C ASN A 229 -8.69 16.05 -0.98
N TRP A 230 -7.44 15.81 -1.41
CA TRP A 230 -7.15 14.96 -2.57
C TRP A 230 -7.62 13.52 -2.34
N GLY A 231 -7.36 12.96 -1.16
CA GLY A 231 -7.78 11.62 -0.78
C GLY A 231 -9.29 11.47 -0.86
N ALA A 232 -10.04 12.42 -0.30
CA ALA A 232 -11.51 12.43 -0.38
C ALA A 232 -12.02 12.46 -1.83
N ALA A 233 -11.37 13.20 -2.72
CA ALA A 233 -11.76 13.27 -4.13
C ALA A 233 -11.45 11.97 -4.92
N GLU A 234 -10.34 11.31 -4.59
CA GLU A 234 -9.87 10.09 -5.25
C GLU A 234 -10.29 8.79 -4.53
N GLY A 235 -11.09 8.86 -3.46
CA GLY A 235 -11.54 7.69 -2.71
C GLY A 235 -10.44 7.02 -1.87
N ILE A 236 -9.39 7.76 -1.52
CA ILE A 236 -8.31 7.31 -0.64
C ILE A 236 -8.49 7.90 0.75
N THR A 237 -8.43 7.04 1.76
CA THR A 237 -8.45 7.42 3.16
C THR A 237 -7.08 7.14 3.76
N PHE A 238 -6.59 8.04 4.60
CA PHE A 238 -5.36 7.87 5.36
C PHE A 238 -5.67 7.42 6.78
N ALA A 239 -4.75 6.71 7.43
CA ALA A 239 -4.89 6.19 8.80
C ALA A 239 -4.25 7.15 9.83
N PRO A 240 -5.02 8.02 10.51
CA PRO A 240 -4.46 9.06 11.39
C PRO A 240 -3.73 8.48 12.60
N ASP A 241 -4.16 7.31 13.06
CA ASP A 241 -3.54 6.54 14.15
C ASP A 241 -2.11 6.09 13.84
N LYS A 242 -1.72 6.08 12.57
CA LYS A 242 -0.39 5.70 12.10
C LYS A 242 0.49 6.87 11.69
N TYR A 243 -0.01 8.11 11.77
CA TYR A 243 0.79 9.27 11.42
C TYR A 243 1.96 9.42 12.40
N LYS A 244 3.14 9.74 11.87
CA LYS A 244 4.30 10.09 12.71
C LYS A 244 4.89 11.40 12.24
N LEU A 245 5.05 12.31 13.18
CA LEU A 245 5.78 13.56 13.02
C LEU A 245 7.16 13.42 13.67
N LEU A 246 8.20 13.72 12.90
CA LEU A 246 9.60 13.66 13.32
C LEU A 246 10.23 15.04 13.11
N HIS A 247 10.98 15.51 14.10
CA HIS A 247 11.72 16.76 14.02
C HIS A 247 13.23 16.48 14.02
N PHE A 248 13.95 17.20 13.19
CA PHE A 248 15.41 17.18 13.12
C PHE A 248 15.91 18.61 13.34
N SER A 249 16.64 18.81 14.44
CA SER A 249 17.30 20.05 14.81
C SER A 249 18.73 19.76 15.26
N GLN A 250 19.61 20.76 15.15
CA GLN A 250 20.95 20.73 15.77
C GLN A 250 20.86 20.84 17.30
#